data_AF-A0A3P6AIK1-F1
#
_entry.id   AF-A0A3P6AIK1-F1
#
_cell.length_a   1.000
_cell.length_b   1.000
_cell.length_c   1.000
_cell.angle_alpha   90.00
_cell.angle_beta   90.00
_cell.angle_gamma   90.00
#
_symmetry.space_group_name_H-M   'P 1'
#
loop_
_entity.id
_entity.type
_entity.pdbx_description
1 polymer ?
#
loop_
_entity_poly.entity_id
_entity_poly.type
_entity_poly.pdbx_seq_one_letter_code
_entity_poly.pdbx_strand_id
1 'polypeptide(L)'
;MRGFDLQRSGTVPRENDFFKVFGPAFKRNARWSVNTRVPDLGDRTRRYYNFWYAFKSWREFLEEEEHDLEEADSREEKRWMERENARKAQKARKEEYARIRTLVDNAYKKDPRIVKRKEEEKAKKQAKKDEKVMAKKKLEEEAAAAIEEEKRRKEEEAKLAAEAAHMSLNTEQLRKLCDKMENKEGLKLAKVLKNGNNDETESEEEEVVEAKHNGHVEANGFATQSPRSAAMV
;
A
#
# COMPACT_ATOMS: atom_id res chain seq x y z
N MET A 1 -8.60 -48.79 -28.50
CA MET A 1 -8.51 -47.32 -28.40
C MET A 1 -7.71 -46.97 -27.17
N ARG A 2 -6.43 -46.60 -27.33
CA ARG A 2 -5.60 -46.05 -26.24
C ARG A 2 -5.06 -44.71 -26.72
N GLY A 3 -5.21 -43.71 -25.87
CA GLY A 3 -5.00 -42.30 -26.17
C GLY A 3 -3.57 -41.98 -26.58
N PHE A 4 -3.47 -41.01 -27.49
CA PHE A 4 -2.23 -40.40 -27.95
C PHE A 4 -1.84 -39.33 -26.92
N ASP A 5 -1.06 -39.72 -25.90
CA ASP A 5 -0.55 -38.81 -24.88
C ASP A 5 0.51 -37.87 -25.48
N LEU A 6 0.08 -36.64 -25.77
CA LEU A 6 0.93 -35.53 -26.19
C LEU A 6 1.69 -34.96 -24.97
N GLN A 7 2.68 -35.70 -24.46
CA GLN A 7 3.58 -35.20 -23.43
C GLN A 7 4.62 -34.26 -24.04
N ARG A 8 4.35 -32.96 -23.86
CA ARG A 8 5.28 -31.82 -23.70
C ARG A 8 6.77 -32.19 -23.66
N SER A 9 7.48 -32.04 -24.78
CA SER A 9 8.95 -31.91 -24.76
C SER A 9 9.33 -30.47 -24.39
N GLY A 10 9.15 -30.12 -23.12
CA GLY A 10 9.67 -28.88 -22.54
C GLY A 10 11.17 -28.98 -22.29
N THR A 11 11.98 -29.07 -23.34
CA THR A 11 13.44 -28.91 -23.19
C THR A 11 13.73 -27.44 -22.99
N VAL A 12 14.13 -27.05 -21.77
CA VAL A 12 14.74 -25.74 -21.51
C VAL A 12 15.90 -25.60 -22.51
N PRO A 13 15.88 -24.62 -23.44
CA PRO A 13 16.97 -24.45 -24.39
C PRO A 13 18.26 -24.28 -23.59
N ARG A 14 19.21 -25.20 -23.76
CA ARG A 14 20.49 -25.09 -23.06
C ARG A 14 21.18 -23.82 -23.56
N GLU A 15 22.02 -23.18 -22.75
CA GLU A 15 22.72 -21.95 -23.14
C GLU A 15 23.45 -22.12 -24.50
N ASN A 16 23.89 -23.35 -24.80
CA ASN A 16 24.49 -23.75 -26.08
C ASN A 16 23.53 -23.70 -27.29
N ASP A 17 22.23 -23.89 -27.09
CA ASP A 17 21.25 -23.87 -28.18
C ASP A 17 21.00 -22.43 -28.66
N PHE A 18 21.09 -21.44 -27.76
CA PHE A 18 21.00 -20.03 -28.11
C PHE A 18 22.10 -19.61 -29.09
N PHE A 19 23.36 -19.85 -28.74
CA PHE A 19 24.50 -19.46 -29.58
C PHE A 19 24.51 -20.20 -30.93
N LYS A 20 24.08 -21.47 -30.95
CA LYS A 20 23.96 -22.27 -32.18
C LYS A 20 22.89 -21.75 -33.14
N VAL A 21 21.75 -21.27 -32.63
CA VAL A 21 20.66 -20.76 -33.47
C VAL A 21 20.94 -19.32 -33.92
N PHE A 22 21.26 -18.43 -32.97
CA PHE A 22 21.39 -17.00 -33.27
C PHE A 22 22.75 -16.62 -33.85
N GLY A 23 23.84 -17.31 -33.48
CA GLY A 23 25.18 -17.00 -33.95
C GLY A 23 25.30 -17.01 -35.48
N PRO A 24 24.94 -18.11 -36.17
CA PRO A 24 24.95 -18.17 -37.64
C PRO A 24 24.00 -17.16 -38.29
N ALA A 25 22.83 -16.90 -37.67
CA ALA A 25 21.89 -15.91 -38.18
C ALA A 25 22.50 -14.50 -38.17
N PHE A 26 23.12 -14.09 -37.06
CA PHE A 26 23.81 -12.80 -36.98
C PHE A 26 25.02 -12.72 -37.91
N LYS A 27 25.83 -13.79 -38.02
CA LYS A 27 26.96 -13.82 -38.97
C LYS A 27 26.53 -13.64 -40.44
N ARG A 28 25.39 -14.20 -40.86
CA ARG A 28 24.87 -13.97 -42.22
C ARG A 28 24.48 -12.52 -42.45
N ASN A 29 23.80 -11.90 -41.50
CA ASN A 29 23.39 -10.49 -41.61
C ASN A 29 24.59 -9.53 -41.49
N ALA A 30 25.62 -9.90 -40.72
CA ALA A 30 26.82 -9.10 -40.51
C ALA A 30 27.56 -8.77 -41.82
N ARG A 31 27.46 -9.63 -42.84
CA ARG A 31 28.05 -9.42 -44.18
C ARG A 31 27.57 -8.13 -44.84
N TRP A 32 26.34 -7.73 -44.53
CA TRP A 32 25.71 -6.53 -45.07
C TRP A 32 25.94 -5.30 -44.19
N SER A 33 26.77 -5.39 -43.13
CA SER A 33 27.02 -4.24 -42.26
C SER A 33 27.88 -3.20 -42.96
N VAL A 34 27.48 -1.93 -42.83
CA VAL A 34 28.33 -0.78 -43.21
C VAL A 34 29.59 -0.72 -42.34
N ASN A 35 29.54 -1.24 -41.11
CA ASN A 35 30.67 -1.20 -40.19
C ASN A 35 31.44 -2.52 -40.22
N THR A 36 32.75 -2.45 -40.38
CA THR A 36 33.64 -3.62 -40.51
C THR A 36 33.86 -4.35 -39.20
N ARG A 37 33.78 -3.66 -38.05
CA ARG A 37 34.01 -4.25 -36.72
C ARG A 37 32.69 -4.71 -36.10
N VAL A 38 32.19 -5.86 -36.57
CA VAL A 38 30.98 -6.48 -36.04
C VAL A 38 31.30 -7.27 -34.76
N PRO A 39 30.69 -6.95 -33.60
CA PRO A 39 30.88 -7.71 -32.37
C PRO A 39 30.34 -9.15 -32.50
N ASP A 40 31.06 -10.14 -31.94
CA ASP A 40 30.61 -11.54 -31.97
C ASP A 40 29.61 -11.83 -30.86
N LEU A 41 28.75 -12.84 -31.08
CA LEU A 41 27.75 -13.28 -30.13
C LEU A 41 28.43 -14.02 -28.97
N GLY A 42 28.92 -13.26 -28.00
CA GLY A 42 29.78 -13.74 -26.90
C GLY A 42 30.52 -12.61 -26.21
N ASP A 43 30.81 -11.53 -26.96
CA ASP A 43 31.32 -10.27 -26.41
C ASP A 43 30.38 -9.66 -25.37
N ARG A 44 30.86 -8.61 -24.69
CA ARG A 44 30.09 -7.83 -23.71
C ARG A 44 28.67 -7.56 -24.23
N THR A 45 27.68 -8.18 -23.58
CA THR A 45 26.27 -8.21 -24.01
C THR A 45 25.75 -6.83 -24.40
N ARG A 46 26.03 -5.80 -23.59
CA ARG A 46 25.58 -4.42 -23.86
C ARG A 46 26.14 -3.86 -25.18
N ARG A 47 27.43 -4.05 -25.45
CA ARG A 47 28.07 -3.56 -26.68
C ARG A 47 27.52 -4.27 -27.91
N TYR A 48 27.32 -5.59 -27.80
CA TYR A 48 26.76 -6.42 -28.86
C TYR A 48 25.36 -5.92 -29.27
N TYR A 49 24.43 -5.82 -28.32
CA TYR A 49 23.06 -5.39 -28.64
C TYR A 49 22.98 -3.92 -29.06
N ASN A 50 23.82 -3.03 -28.51
CA ASN A 50 23.87 -1.64 -28.97
C ASN A 50 24.27 -1.53 -30.45
N PHE A 51 25.24 -2.33 -30.88
CA PHE A 51 25.64 -2.39 -32.29
C PHE A 51 24.48 -2.86 -33.17
N TRP A 52 23.82 -3.96 -32.79
CA TRP A 52 22.75 -4.55 -33.59
C TRP A 52 21.46 -3.71 -33.60
N TYR A 53 21.17 -2.96 -32.54
CA TYR A 53 20.07 -1.99 -32.53
C TYR A 53 20.36 -0.73 -33.35
N ALA A 54 21.64 -0.40 -33.54
CA ALA A 54 22.09 0.68 -34.42
C ALA A 54 22.62 0.16 -35.77
N PHE A 55 22.19 -1.05 -36.17
CA PHE A 55 22.71 -1.72 -37.36
C PHE A 55 22.37 -0.94 -38.62
N LYS A 56 23.40 -0.64 -39.42
CA LYS A 56 23.27 -0.01 -40.74
C LYS A 56 23.68 -1.03 -41.81
N SER A 57 22.79 -1.25 -42.76
CA SER A 57 23.00 -2.17 -43.88
C SER A 57 23.39 -1.40 -45.13
N TRP A 58 24.36 -1.90 -45.90
CA TRP A 58 24.60 -1.44 -47.28
C TRP A 58 23.83 -2.28 -48.31
N ARG A 59 22.99 -3.24 -47.86
CA ARG A 59 22.18 -4.08 -48.76
C ARG A 59 21.25 -3.22 -49.62
N GLU A 60 21.35 -3.41 -50.92
CA GLU A 60 20.49 -2.81 -51.93
C GLU A 60 19.45 -3.82 -52.42
N PHE A 61 18.30 -3.32 -52.85
CA PHE A 61 17.18 -4.14 -53.32
C PHE A 61 16.75 -3.70 -54.71
N LEU A 62 17.59 -3.99 -55.69
CA LEU A 62 17.37 -3.63 -57.09
C LEU A 62 16.20 -4.41 -57.70
N GLU A 63 15.92 -5.62 -57.21
CA GLU A 63 14.82 -6.46 -57.70
C GLU A 63 13.42 -5.86 -57.46
N GLU A 64 13.30 -4.85 -56.60
CA GLU A 64 12.01 -4.18 -56.33
C GLU A 64 11.80 -2.90 -57.17
N GLU A 65 12.75 -2.57 -58.05
CA GLU A 65 12.60 -1.53 -59.07
C GLU A 65 11.81 -2.10 -60.26
N GLU A 66 10.48 -2.04 -60.15
CA GLU A 66 9.54 -2.64 -61.11
C GLU A 66 9.35 -1.83 -62.40
N HIS A 67 9.54 -0.51 -62.37
CA HIS A 67 9.33 0.34 -63.55
C HIS A 67 10.63 0.57 -64.31
N ASP A 68 10.66 0.21 -65.60
CA ASP A 68 11.75 0.57 -66.50
C ASP A 68 11.60 2.04 -66.93
N LEU A 69 12.63 2.84 -66.67
CA LEU A 69 12.63 4.27 -67.01
C LEU A 69 12.74 4.53 -68.51
N GLU A 70 13.11 3.52 -69.31
CA GLU A 70 13.17 3.60 -70.77
C GLU A 70 11.79 3.46 -71.43
N GLU A 71 10.80 2.91 -70.72
CA GLU A 71 9.42 2.72 -71.21
C GLU A 71 8.54 3.97 -71.04
N ALA A 72 9.05 5.03 -70.40
CA ALA A 72 8.27 6.24 -70.15
C ALA A 72 8.02 7.06 -71.42
N ASP A 73 6.74 7.31 -71.75
CA ASP A 73 6.33 8.10 -72.92
C ASP A 73 6.48 9.62 -72.70
N SER A 74 6.56 10.05 -71.44
CA SER A 74 6.68 11.47 -71.07
C SER A 74 7.63 11.72 -69.90
N ARG A 75 8.09 12.97 -69.77
CA ARG A 75 8.94 13.39 -68.66
C ARG A 75 8.23 13.25 -67.31
N GLU A 76 6.93 13.55 -67.28
CA GLU A 76 6.08 13.41 -66.10
C GLU A 76 5.95 11.95 -65.68
N GLU A 77 5.79 11.05 -66.64
CA GLU A 77 5.72 9.62 -66.42
C GLU A 77 7.04 9.06 -65.89
N LYS A 78 8.17 9.45 -66.49
CA LYS A 78 9.50 9.09 -65.99
C LYS A 78 9.71 9.51 -64.53
N ARG A 79 9.32 10.74 -64.18
CA ARG A 79 9.37 11.22 -62.78
C ARG A 79 8.42 10.49 -61.85
N TRP A 80 7.31 9.97 -62.34
CA TRP A 80 6.39 9.14 -61.55
C TRP A 80 7.00 7.75 -61.33
N MET A 81 7.52 7.12 -62.37
CA MET A 81 8.22 5.82 -62.29
C MET A 81 9.43 5.86 -61.33
N GLU A 82 10.27 6.89 -61.42
CA GLU A 82 11.40 7.10 -60.49
C GLU A 82 10.93 7.20 -59.02
N ARG A 83 9.84 7.93 -58.78
CA ARG A 83 9.28 8.07 -57.42
C ARG A 83 8.70 6.76 -56.92
N GLU A 84 8.06 5.98 -57.79
CA GLU A 84 7.48 4.70 -57.41
C GLU A 84 8.58 3.65 -57.13
N ASN A 85 9.63 3.58 -57.95
CA ASN A 85 10.82 2.76 -57.68
C ASN A 85 11.50 3.18 -56.37
N ALA A 86 11.70 4.48 -56.14
CA ALA A 86 12.25 4.98 -54.87
C ALA A 86 11.37 4.61 -53.67
N ARG A 87 10.04 4.67 -53.81
CA ARG A 87 9.09 4.27 -52.78
C ARG A 87 9.17 2.76 -52.48
N LYS A 88 9.26 1.91 -53.51
CA LYS A 88 9.42 0.46 -53.36
C LYS A 88 10.76 0.10 -52.69
N ALA A 89 11.87 0.69 -53.15
CA ALA A 89 13.17 0.52 -52.53
C ALA A 89 13.21 0.98 -51.06
N GLN A 90 12.59 2.11 -50.73
CA GLN A 90 12.47 2.57 -49.34
C GLN A 90 11.63 1.62 -48.48
N LYS A 91 10.53 1.09 -49.03
CA LYS A 91 9.66 0.12 -48.35
C LYS A 91 10.44 -1.15 -48.01
N ALA A 92 11.18 -1.69 -48.97
CA ALA A 92 11.99 -2.88 -48.75
C ALA A 92 13.13 -2.70 -47.75
N ARG A 93 13.84 -1.56 -47.82
CA ARG A 93 14.84 -1.19 -46.80
C ARG A 93 14.21 -1.13 -45.40
N LYS A 94 12.99 -0.61 -45.29
CA LYS A 94 12.25 -0.54 -44.02
C LYS A 94 11.84 -1.93 -43.54
N GLU A 95 11.37 -2.80 -44.41
CA GLU A 95 10.99 -4.18 -44.10
C GLU A 95 12.21 -5.01 -43.66
N GLU A 96 13.36 -4.86 -44.33
CA GLU A 96 14.61 -5.48 -43.91
C GLU A 96 15.07 -4.97 -42.55
N TYR A 97 15.00 -3.66 -42.33
CA TYR A 97 15.33 -3.08 -41.02
C TYR A 97 14.41 -3.63 -39.92
N ALA A 98 13.11 -3.73 -40.20
CA ALA A 98 12.14 -4.34 -39.28
C ALA A 98 12.46 -5.82 -39.02
N ARG A 99 12.80 -6.60 -40.05
CA ARG A 99 13.18 -8.02 -39.93
C ARG A 99 14.40 -8.19 -39.02
N ILE A 100 15.45 -7.40 -39.24
CA ILE A 100 16.65 -7.42 -38.38
C ILE A 100 16.28 -6.99 -36.96
N ARG A 101 15.47 -5.94 -36.79
CA ARG A 101 15.01 -5.45 -35.48
C ARG A 101 14.26 -6.53 -34.70
N THR A 102 13.40 -7.31 -35.37
CA THR A 102 12.69 -8.45 -34.79
C THR A 102 13.64 -9.59 -34.42
N LEU A 103 14.63 -9.89 -35.26
CA LEU A 103 15.68 -10.88 -34.94
C LEU A 103 16.43 -10.49 -33.66
N VAL A 104 16.83 -9.22 -33.54
CA VAL A 104 17.56 -8.70 -32.38
C VAL A 104 16.70 -8.77 -31.12
N ASP A 105 15.41 -8.40 -31.19
CA ASP A 105 14.51 -8.51 -30.03
C ASP A 105 14.28 -9.95 -29.58
N ASN A 106 14.11 -10.86 -30.53
CA ASN A 106 13.94 -12.27 -30.21
C ASN A 106 15.21 -12.83 -29.55
N ALA A 107 16.39 -12.44 -30.03
CA ALA A 107 17.65 -12.80 -29.40
C ALA A 107 17.78 -12.17 -28.00
N TYR A 108 17.47 -10.89 -27.84
CA TYR A 108 17.56 -10.17 -26.55
C TYR A 108 16.67 -10.80 -25.48
N LYS A 109 15.46 -11.23 -25.87
CA LYS A 109 14.52 -11.92 -24.97
C LYS A 109 14.99 -13.32 -24.56
N LYS A 110 15.75 -14.01 -25.41
CA LYS A 110 16.18 -15.40 -25.21
C LYS A 110 17.62 -15.56 -24.70
N ASP A 111 18.44 -14.50 -24.71
CA ASP A 111 19.82 -14.55 -24.21
C ASP A 111 19.84 -14.85 -22.69
N PRO A 112 20.43 -15.97 -22.26
CA PRO A 112 20.49 -16.35 -20.85
C PRO A 112 21.07 -15.26 -19.93
N ARG A 113 22.04 -14.48 -20.42
CA ARG A 113 22.70 -13.41 -19.67
C ARG A 113 21.79 -12.21 -19.42
N ILE A 114 20.84 -11.98 -20.34
CA ILE A 114 19.83 -10.91 -20.21
C ILE A 114 18.67 -11.39 -19.35
N VAL A 115 18.23 -12.64 -19.56
CA VAL A 115 17.14 -13.24 -18.79
C VAL A 115 17.48 -13.23 -17.30
N LYS A 116 18.66 -13.76 -16.90
CA LYS A 116 19.13 -13.75 -15.51
C LYS A 116 19.10 -12.34 -14.90
N ARG A 117 19.65 -11.34 -15.60
CA ARG A 117 19.66 -9.95 -15.14
C ARG A 117 18.26 -9.36 -14.97
N LYS A 118 17.36 -9.65 -15.91
CA LYS A 118 15.98 -9.17 -15.88
C LYS A 118 15.18 -9.82 -14.76
N GLU A 119 15.43 -11.10 -14.47
CA GLU A 119 14.83 -11.82 -13.35
C GLU A 119 15.32 -11.27 -12.01
N GLU A 120 16.62 -11.03 -11.86
CA GLU A 120 17.18 -10.39 -10.66
C GLU A 120 16.62 -8.98 -10.44
N GLU A 121 16.50 -8.17 -11.49
CA GLU A 121 15.93 -6.82 -11.39
C GLU A 121 14.45 -6.87 -10.99
N LYS A 122 13.68 -7.79 -11.58
CA LYS A 122 12.28 -8.03 -11.21
C LYS A 122 12.17 -8.50 -9.76
N ALA A 123 12.99 -9.46 -9.33
CA ALA A 123 13.02 -9.98 -7.97
C ALA A 123 13.36 -8.88 -6.96
N LYS A 124 14.37 -8.04 -7.24
CA LYS A 124 14.70 -6.88 -6.40
C LYS A 124 13.55 -5.88 -6.31
N LYS A 125 12.88 -5.59 -7.44
CA LYS A 125 11.73 -4.68 -7.45
C LYS A 125 10.53 -5.27 -6.71
N GLN A 126 10.31 -6.57 -6.81
CA GLN A 126 9.24 -7.28 -6.12
C GLN A 126 9.52 -7.34 -4.61
N ALA A 127 10.72 -7.72 -4.20
CA ALA A 127 11.14 -7.71 -2.79
C ALA A 127 10.95 -6.33 -2.15
N LYS A 128 11.33 -5.24 -2.84
CA LYS A 128 11.09 -3.86 -2.37
C LYS A 128 9.61 -3.51 -2.23
N LYS A 129 8.75 -4.06 -3.09
CA LYS A 129 7.29 -3.84 -2.99
C LYS A 129 6.72 -4.64 -1.82
N ASP A 130 7.13 -5.90 -1.70
CA ASP A 130 6.67 -6.80 -0.65
C ASP A 130 7.11 -6.28 0.72
N GLU A 131 8.34 -5.77 0.86
CA GLU A 131 8.84 -5.13 2.08
C GLU A 131 7.98 -3.92 2.47
N LYS A 132 7.62 -3.05 1.52
CA LYS A 132 6.72 -1.91 1.78
C LYS A 132 5.33 -2.34 2.20
N VAL A 133 4.79 -3.38 1.57
CA VAL A 133 3.46 -3.94 1.91
C VAL A 133 3.50 -4.56 3.31
N MET A 134 4.55 -5.32 3.63
CA MET A 134 4.71 -5.94 4.94
C MET A 134 4.93 -4.89 6.04
N ALA A 135 5.70 -3.83 5.78
CA ALA A 135 5.87 -2.73 6.72
C ALA A 135 4.55 -2.00 6.99
N LYS A 136 3.75 -1.73 5.95
CA LYS A 136 2.42 -1.11 6.12
C LYS A 136 1.47 -1.99 6.91
N LYS A 137 1.44 -3.31 6.62
CA LYS A 137 0.61 -4.27 7.35
C LYS A 137 0.97 -4.36 8.83
N LYS A 138 2.26 -4.40 9.16
CA LYS A 138 2.73 -4.44 10.55
C LYS A 138 2.31 -3.18 11.33
N LEU A 139 2.44 -2.00 10.72
CA LEU A 139 1.98 -0.75 11.35
C LEU A 139 0.46 -0.71 11.56
N GLU A 140 -0.32 -1.24 10.60
CA GLU A 140 -1.77 -1.33 10.72
C GLU A 140 -2.20 -2.34 11.80
N GLU A 141 -1.51 -3.47 11.89
CA GLU A 141 -1.73 -4.50 12.91
C GLU A 141 -1.36 -3.99 14.32
N GLU A 142 -0.22 -3.32 14.48
CA GLU A 142 0.16 -2.69 15.76
C GLU A 142 -0.83 -1.59 16.15
N ALA A 143 -1.30 -0.78 15.20
CA ALA A 143 -2.31 0.24 15.48
C ALA A 143 -3.66 -0.37 15.88
N ALA A 144 -4.08 -1.46 15.21
CA ALA A 144 -5.30 -2.18 15.55
C ALA A 144 -5.21 -2.83 16.95
N ALA A 145 -4.07 -3.46 17.26
CA ALA A 145 -3.81 -4.06 18.57
C ALA A 145 -3.80 -3.00 19.69
N ALA A 146 -3.20 -1.83 19.46
CA ALA A 146 -3.21 -0.73 20.43
C ALA A 146 -4.63 -0.19 20.70
N ILE A 147 -5.46 -0.08 19.66
CA ILE A 147 -6.87 0.33 19.80
C ILE A 147 -7.67 -0.72 20.57
N GLU A 148 -7.45 -2.01 20.32
CA GLU A 148 -8.13 -3.09 21.03
C GLU A 148 -7.72 -3.16 22.51
N GLU A 149 -6.43 -3.00 22.80
CA GLU A 149 -5.93 -2.97 24.18
C GLU A 149 -6.48 -1.77 24.97
N GLU A 150 -6.55 -0.59 24.34
CA GLU A 150 -7.13 0.60 24.97
C GLU A 150 -8.62 0.40 25.26
N LYS A 151 -9.37 -0.20 24.34
CA LYS A 151 -10.79 -0.55 24.56
C LYS A 151 -10.95 -1.53 25.71
N ARG A 152 -10.14 -2.59 25.75
CA ARG A 152 -10.18 -3.58 26.84
C ARG A 152 -9.90 -2.95 28.20
N ARG A 153 -8.89 -2.07 28.29
CA ARG A 153 -8.60 -1.33 29.54
C ARG A 153 -9.77 -0.44 29.98
N LYS A 154 -10.38 0.31 29.05
CA LYS A 154 -11.55 1.16 29.38
C LYS A 154 -12.76 0.34 29.82
N GLU A 155 -12.99 -0.83 29.22
CA GLU A 155 -14.07 -1.74 29.63
C GLU A 155 -13.83 -2.35 31.02
N GLU A 156 -12.59 -2.76 31.32
CA GLU A 156 -12.22 -3.27 32.65
C GLU A 156 -12.35 -2.19 33.74
N GLU A 157 -11.90 -0.97 33.46
CA GLU A 157 -12.04 0.17 34.38
C GLU A 157 -13.51 0.54 34.61
N ALA A 158 -14.34 0.53 33.56
CA ALA A 158 -15.77 0.78 33.67
C ALA A 158 -16.49 -0.32 34.49
N LYS A 159 -16.10 -1.59 34.33
CA LYS A 159 -16.65 -2.69 35.15
C LYS A 159 -16.28 -2.55 36.62
N LEU A 160 -15.01 -2.28 36.92
CA LEU A 160 -14.55 -2.05 38.30
C LEU A 160 -15.25 -0.86 38.94
N ALA A 161 -15.42 0.25 38.21
CA ALA A 161 -16.15 1.42 38.70
C ALA A 161 -17.64 1.11 38.96
N ALA A 162 -18.29 0.34 38.07
CA ALA A 162 -19.67 -0.08 38.25
C ALA A 162 -19.84 -1.02 39.46
N GLU A 163 -18.93 -1.96 39.66
CA GLU A 163 -18.93 -2.85 40.83
C GLU A 163 -18.68 -2.08 42.13
N ALA A 164 -17.73 -1.13 42.13
CA ALA A 164 -17.46 -0.27 43.28
C ALA A 164 -18.67 0.59 43.67
N ALA A 165 -19.36 1.19 42.67
CA ALA A 165 -20.58 1.94 42.89
C ALA A 165 -21.73 1.07 43.42
N HIS A 166 -21.87 -0.16 42.90
CA HIS A 166 -22.87 -1.10 43.39
C HIS A 166 -22.58 -1.53 44.85
N MET A 167 -21.32 -1.81 45.18
CA MET A 167 -20.91 -2.13 46.54
C MET A 167 -21.12 -0.95 47.50
N SER A 168 -20.79 0.28 47.10
CA SER A 168 -21.01 1.45 47.95
C SER A 168 -22.50 1.65 48.26
N LEU A 169 -23.37 1.54 47.26
CA LEU A 169 -24.82 1.63 47.45
C LEU A 169 -25.34 0.56 48.42
N ASN A 170 -24.89 -0.69 48.28
CA ASN A 170 -25.26 -1.76 49.22
C ASN A 170 -24.77 -1.48 50.64
N THR A 171 -23.52 -1.02 50.81
CA THR A 171 -23.01 -0.67 52.15
C THR A 171 -23.78 0.49 52.78
N GLU A 172 -24.18 1.49 52.00
CA GLU A 172 -24.95 2.64 52.48
C GLU A 172 -26.38 2.22 52.88
N GLN A 173 -27.00 1.31 52.12
CA GLN A 173 -28.29 0.72 52.48
C GLN A 173 -28.19 -0.08 53.79
N LEU A 174 -27.17 -0.92 53.94
CA LEU A 174 -26.93 -1.68 55.17
C LEU A 174 -26.72 -0.76 56.38
N ARG A 175 -25.94 0.32 56.22
CA ARG A 175 -25.73 1.33 57.27
C ARG A 175 -27.04 1.99 57.69
N LYS A 176 -27.84 2.46 56.72
CA LYS A 176 -29.18 3.03 56.99
C LYS A 176 -30.11 2.06 57.70
N LEU A 177 -30.00 0.75 57.44
CA LEU A 177 -30.77 -0.27 58.17
C LEU A 177 -30.28 -0.42 59.62
N CYS A 178 -28.97 -0.43 59.86
CA CYS A 178 -28.39 -0.49 61.21
C CYS A 178 -28.79 0.73 62.05
N ASP A 179 -28.63 1.94 61.50
CA ASP A 179 -29.01 3.20 62.18
C ASP A 179 -30.50 3.20 62.56
N LYS A 180 -31.38 2.63 61.71
CA LYS A 180 -32.80 2.49 62.01
C LYS A 180 -33.09 1.50 63.15
N MET A 181 -32.28 0.45 63.30
CA MET A 181 -32.44 -0.51 64.40
C MET A 181 -31.98 0.10 65.72
N GLU A 182 -30.80 0.74 65.74
CA GLU A 182 -30.26 1.41 66.93
C GLU A 182 -31.19 2.51 67.43
N ASN A 183 -31.75 3.33 66.52
CA ASN A 183 -32.74 4.33 66.90
C ASN A 183 -34.01 3.71 67.50
N LYS A 184 -34.51 2.59 66.95
CA LYS A 184 -35.66 1.87 67.52
C LYS A 184 -35.36 1.30 68.90
N GLU A 185 -34.14 0.83 69.14
CA GLU A 185 -33.69 0.35 70.45
C GLU A 185 -33.54 1.51 71.45
N GLY A 186 -32.97 2.64 71.02
CA GLY A 186 -32.91 3.86 71.81
C GLY A 186 -34.31 4.39 72.18
N LEU A 187 -35.27 4.33 71.26
CA LEU A 187 -36.68 4.65 71.51
C LEU A 187 -37.34 3.69 72.52
N LYS A 188 -37.03 2.40 72.46
CA LYS A 188 -37.50 1.41 73.46
C LYS A 188 -36.89 1.67 74.83
N LEU A 189 -35.59 1.92 74.92
CA LEU A 189 -34.88 2.29 76.15
C LEU A 189 -35.42 3.58 76.76
N ALA A 190 -35.62 4.62 75.95
CA ALA A 190 -36.21 5.89 76.39
C ALA A 190 -37.65 5.72 76.91
N LYS A 191 -38.43 4.79 76.33
CA LYS A 191 -39.79 4.47 76.79
C LYS A 191 -39.79 3.72 78.12
N VAL A 192 -38.80 2.85 78.36
CA VAL A 192 -38.60 2.21 79.68
C VAL A 192 -38.18 3.24 80.73
N LEU A 193 -37.28 4.17 80.39
CA LEU A 193 -36.87 5.27 81.28
C LEU A 193 -38.04 6.22 81.60
N LYS A 194 -38.88 6.53 80.61
CA LYS A 194 -40.07 7.40 80.79
C LYS A 194 -41.17 6.74 81.63
N ASN A 195 -41.26 5.42 81.62
CA ASN A 195 -42.19 4.67 82.48
C ASN A 195 -41.62 4.44 83.90
N GLY A 196 -40.35 4.77 84.15
CA GLY A 196 -39.69 4.66 85.46
C GLY A 196 -39.78 5.93 86.32
N ASN A 197 -40.18 7.08 85.75
CA ASN A 197 -40.35 8.34 86.49
C ASN A 197 -41.80 8.84 86.37
N ASN A 198 -42.62 8.48 87.36
CA ASN A 198 -43.73 9.31 87.83
C ASN A 198 -43.43 9.68 89.28
N ASP A 199 -42.88 10.87 89.51
CA ASP A 199 -43.22 11.69 90.67
C ASP A 199 -42.88 13.16 90.38
N GLU A 200 -43.70 14.03 90.93
CA GLU A 200 -43.93 15.44 90.58
C GLU A 200 -42.79 16.38 91.01
N THR A 201 -42.60 17.51 90.31
CA THR A 201 -42.88 18.86 90.86
C THR A 201 -42.36 19.99 89.96
N GLU A 202 -43.17 21.07 89.92
CA GLU A 202 -43.00 22.35 89.24
C GLU A 202 -41.83 23.21 89.78
N SER A 203 -41.26 24.07 88.91
CA SER A 203 -41.38 25.54 89.02
C SER A 203 -40.49 26.26 87.98
N GLU A 204 -41.14 27.08 87.13
CA GLU A 204 -40.87 28.48 86.67
C GLU A 204 -39.53 29.15 87.05
N GLU A 205 -38.95 30.15 86.38
CA GLU A 205 -39.03 30.88 85.09
C GLU A 205 -37.74 31.77 85.05
N GLU A 206 -37.22 32.14 83.88
CA GLU A 206 -36.94 33.55 83.49
C GLU A 206 -36.04 33.68 82.24
N GLU A 207 -36.40 34.72 81.47
CA GLU A 207 -35.98 35.15 80.13
C GLU A 207 -34.73 36.07 80.17
N VAL A 208 -33.80 35.94 79.19
CA VAL A 208 -32.98 37.08 78.73
C VAL A 208 -32.78 37.05 77.21
N VAL A 209 -33.06 38.20 76.63
CA VAL A 209 -33.05 38.63 75.23
C VAL A 209 -31.64 39.00 74.74
N GLU A 210 -31.37 38.85 73.43
CA GLU A 210 -30.92 39.92 72.51
C GLU A 210 -29.98 39.45 71.36
N ALA A 211 -30.16 40.14 70.23
CA ALA A 211 -29.77 39.84 68.85
C ALA A 211 -28.37 40.33 68.41
N LYS A 212 -27.94 39.87 67.22
CA LYS A 212 -27.37 40.62 66.06
C LYS A 212 -26.63 39.64 65.12
N HIS A 213 -26.98 39.46 63.84
CA HIS A 213 -26.93 40.30 62.62
C HIS A 213 -25.70 40.02 61.71
N ASN A 214 -26.03 39.67 60.46
CA ASN A 214 -25.38 39.90 59.16
C ASN A 214 -23.98 39.36 58.78
N GLY A 215 -23.93 38.83 57.55
CA GLY A 215 -22.68 38.61 56.80
C GLY A 215 -22.90 37.97 55.42
N HIS A 216 -23.41 38.75 54.47
CA HIS A 216 -23.42 38.50 53.02
C HIS A 216 -22.02 38.66 52.41
N VAL A 217 -21.59 37.81 51.45
CA VAL A 217 -20.62 38.17 50.38
C VAL A 217 -20.86 37.30 49.13
N GLU A 218 -20.78 37.96 47.97
CA GLU A 218 -21.06 37.54 46.60
C GLU A 218 -20.02 36.63 45.94
N ALA A 219 -20.45 36.15 44.77
CA ALA A 219 -19.75 35.36 43.77
C ALA A 219 -18.48 36.02 43.19
N ASN A 220 -17.54 35.17 42.76
CA ASN A 220 -16.63 35.52 41.69
C ASN A 220 -16.53 34.35 40.70
N GLY A 221 -16.90 34.63 39.45
CA GLY A 221 -16.93 33.67 38.37
C GLY A 221 -15.57 33.37 37.78
N PHE A 222 -15.48 32.25 37.06
CA PHE A 222 -14.50 32.09 36.00
C PHE A 222 -15.21 31.58 34.75
N ALA A 223 -15.17 32.41 33.71
CA ALA A 223 -15.85 32.24 32.46
C ALA A 223 -15.25 31.10 31.62
N THR A 224 -16.13 30.33 31.02
CA THR A 224 -15.84 29.37 29.95
C THR A 224 -15.36 30.10 28.70
N GLN A 225 -14.20 29.73 28.17
CA GLN A 225 -13.83 30.04 26.78
C GLN A 225 -13.88 28.75 25.94
N SER A 226 -14.78 28.74 24.97
CA SER A 226 -14.83 27.77 23.87
C SER A 226 -13.93 28.28 22.73
N PRO A 227 -13.12 27.43 22.07
CA PRO A 227 -12.29 27.86 20.96
C PRO A 227 -13.11 27.98 19.66
N ARG A 228 -13.01 29.15 19.02
CA ARG A 228 -13.47 29.40 17.65
C ARG A 228 -12.56 28.66 16.65
N SER A 229 -13.20 27.95 15.70
CA SER A 229 -12.61 27.50 14.45
C SER A 229 -11.98 28.67 13.69
N ALA A 230 -10.73 28.48 13.24
CA ALA A 230 -10.09 29.28 12.21
C ALA A 230 -9.74 28.36 11.03
N ALA A 231 -10.33 28.66 9.89
CA ALA A 231 -9.97 28.12 8.59
C ALA A 231 -8.59 28.65 8.17
N MET A 232 -7.79 27.80 7.53
CA MET A 232 -6.57 28.20 6.83
C MET A 232 -6.64 27.68 5.39
N VAL A 233 -6.47 28.66 4.50
CA VAL A 233 -6.07 28.69 3.09
C VAL A 233 -5.50 27.40 2.50
#